data_AF-A0A1H6Y8F1-F1
#
_entry.id   AF-A0A1H6Y8F1-F1
#
_cell.length_a   1.000
_cell.length_b   1.000
_cell.length_c   1.000
_cell.angle_alpha   90.00
_cell.angle_beta   90.00
_cell.angle_gamma   90.00
#
_symmetry.space_group_name_H-M   'P 1'
#
loop_
_entity.id
_entity.type
_entity.pdbx_description
1 polymer ?
#
loop_
_entity_poly.entity_id
_entity_poly.type
_entity_poly.pdbx_seq_one_letter_code
_entity_poly.pdbx_strand_id
1 'polypeptide(L)'
;MFERGSRVAPAYGRSRLATTVFGIELDRRLRAAGSPIVSALAHPGLTRTNLTPRAWEHRGRVGQLVARVGLLATQNVEQGALPQLFAATGPEVRGGQFFGPSGLWETRGRVTEARLSREALDPAVGERLWAAAEALTDVSHL
;
A
#
# COMPACT_ATOMS: atom_id res chain seq x y z
N MET A 1 19.28 -9.83 4.75
CA MET A 1 18.29 -10.25 3.75
C MET A 1 17.66 -11.54 4.26
N PHE A 2 16.33 -11.61 4.37
CA PHE A 2 15.63 -12.47 5.34
C PHE A 2 15.69 -13.96 5.01
N GLU A 3 16.64 -14.68 5.57
CA GLU A 3 16.70 -16.14 5.37
C GLU A 3 15.88 -16.96 6.37
N ARG A 4 15.68 -16.56 7.64
CA ARG A 4 14.96 -17.41 8.62
C ARG A 4 14.23 -16.59 9.69
N GLY A 5 12.94 -16.86 9.92
CA GLY A 5 12.21 -16.42 11.14
C GLY A 5 11.22 -15.25 11.02
N SER A 6 10.89 -14.76 9.82
CA SER A 6 10.01 -13.60 9.68
C SER A 6 8.56 -13.91 10.08
N ARG A 7 8.02 -13.20 11.07
CA ARG A 7 6.59 -13.21 11.38
C ARG A 7 5.84 -12.60 10.18
N VAL A 8 4.84 -13.33 9.65
CA VAL A 8 4.12 -13.01 8.39
C VAL A 8 3.53 -11.59 8.39
N ALA A 9 2.87 -11.17 9.47
CA ALA A 9 2.21 -9.87 9.51
C ALA A 9 3.20 -8.68 9.50
N PRO A 10 4.27 -8.65 10.31
CA PRO A 10 5.32 -7.62 10.19
C PRO A 10 5.98 -7.57 8.81
N ALA A 11 6.26 -8.72 8.19
CA ALA A 11 6.86 -8.75 6.85
C ALA A 11 5.93 -8.14 5.80
N TYR A 12 4.63 -8.46 5.85
CA TYR A 12 3.62 -7.87 5.00
C TYR A 12 3.53 -6.35 5.18
N GLY A 13 3.48 -5.87 6.43
CA GLY A 13 3.45 -4.44 6.73
C GLY A 13 4.66 -3.69 6.16
N ARG A 14 5.86 -4.26 6.31
CA ARG A 14 7.10 -3.69 5.73
C ARG A 14 7.08 -3.69 4.20
N SER A 15 6.55 -4.74 3.57
CA SER A 15 6.39 -4.78 2.11
C SER A 15 5.44 -3.69 1.62
N ARG A 16 4.31 -3.46 2.31
CA ARG A 16 3.38 -2.38 1.96
C ARG A 16 3.98 -1.00 2.17
N LEU A 17 4.70 -0.79 3.26
CA LEU A 17 5.44 0.45 3.49
C LEU A 17 6.48 0.69 2.39
N ALA A 18 7.23 -0.33 1.98
CA ALA A 18 8.19 -0.23 0.88
C ALA A 18 7.51 0.19 -0.44
N THR A 19 6.33 -0.35 -0.77
CA THR A 19 5.55 0.10 -1.94
C THR A 19 5.19 1.58 -1.85
N THR A 20 4.74 2.05 -0.68
CA THR A 20 4.41 3.47 -0.47
C THR A 20 5.65 4.35 -0.62
N VAL A 21 6.76 4.02 0.05
CA VAL A 21 8.04 4.74 -0.06
C VAL A 21 8.50 4.80 -1.52
N PHE A 22 8.45 3.67 -2.23
CA PHE A 22 8.86 3.60 -3.63
C PHE A 22 8.03 4.50 -4.54
N GLY A 23 6.70 4.53 -4.36
CA GLY A 23 5.84 5.42 -5.16
C GLY A 23 6.08 6.90 -4.90
N ILE A 24 6.38 7.29 -3.65
CA ILE A 24 6.74 8.67 -3.32
C ILE A 24 8.11 9.05 -3.91
N GLU A 25 9.10 8.17 -3.80
CA GLU A 25 10.42 8.41 -4.40
C GLU A 25 10.36 8.46 -5.93
N LEU A 26 9.53 7.62 -6.55
CA LEU A 26 9.27 7.67 -7.99
C LEU A 26 8.69 9.03 -8.41
N ASP A 27 7.69 9.56 -7.68
CA ASP A 27 7.15 10.90 -7.95
C ASP A 27 8.23 11.99 -7.85
N ARG A 28 9.06 11.95 -6.81
CA ARG A 28 10.16 12.90 -6.61
C ARG A 28 11.13 12.90 -7.80
N ARG A 29 11.52 11.71 -8.26
CA ARG A 29 12.43 11.52 -9.40
C ARG A 29 11.80 11.97 -10.72
N LEU A 30 10.55 11.60 -10.97
CA LEU A 30 9.81 12.01 -12.17
C LEU A 30 9.72 13.54 -12.28
N ARG A 31 9.41 14.22 -11.16
CA ARG A 31 9.38 15.68 -11.12
C ARG A 31 10.75 16.30 -11.34
N ALA A 32 11.79 15.77 -10.71
CA ALA A 32 13.16 16.24 -10.89
C ALA A 32 13.63 16.11 -12.35
N ALA A 33 13.17 15.07 -13.05
CA ALA A 33 13.43 14.84 -14.47
C ALA A 33 12.51 15.65 -15.42
N GLY A 34 11.55 16.42 -14.90
CA GLY A 34 10.57 17.14 -15.72
C GLY A 34 9.59 16.23 -16.47
N SER A 35 9.41 14.99 -16.02
CA SER A 35 8.51 14.02 -16.66
C SER A 35 7.04 14.41 -16.48
N PRO A 36 6.19 14.23 -17.51
CA PRO A 36 4.74 14.43 -17.37
C PRO A 36 4.04 13.25 -16.68
N ILE A 37 4.74 12.14 -16.42
CA ILE A 37 4.19 10.97 -15.74
C ILE A 37 4.03 11.28 -14.25
N VAL A 38 2.90 10.86 -13.68
CA VAL A 38 2.63 10.95 -12.24
C VAL A 38 2.72 9.57 -11.59
N SER A 39 3.28 9.53 -10.38
CA SER A 39 3.18 8.36 -9.51
C SER A 39 2.14 8.64 -8.44
N ALA A 40 1.04 7.87 -8.44
CA ALA A 40 -0.04 7.97 -7.46
C ALA A 40 -0.23 6.62 -6.75
N LEU A 41 -0.52 6.67 -5.46
CA LEU A 41 -0.66 5.50 -4.60
C LEU A 41 -2.12 5.33 -4.19
N ALA A 42 -2.55 4.09 -3.98
CA ALA A 42 -3.86 3.81 -3.40
C ALA A 42 -3.88 2.50 -2.62
N HIS A 43 -4.72 2.44 -1.59
CA HIS A 43 -5.00 1.21 -0.86
C HIS A 43 -6.50 0.93 -0.77
N PRO A 44 -6.92 -0.34 -0.79
CA PRO A 44 -8.33 -0.70 -0.91
C PRO A 44 -9.05 -0.77 0.44
N GLY A 45 -8.39 -0.33 1.53
CA GLY A 45 -8.81 -0.60 2.90
C GLY A 45 -8.84 -2.09 3.24
N LEU A 46 -9.78 -2.47 4.10
CA LEU A 46 -10.09 -3.87 4.41
C LEU A 46 -11.12 -4.38 3.40
N THR A 47 -10.66 -5.07 2.37
CA THR A 47 -11.54 -5.61 1.31
C THR A 47 -11.79 -7.10 1.51
N ARG A 48 -13.02 -7.54 1.26
CA ARG A 48 -13.41 -8.96 1.32
C ARG A 48 -12.83 -9.75 0.15
N THR A 49 -11.55 -10.07 0.24
CA THR A 49 -10.81 -10.94 -0.68
C THR A 49 -10.47 -12.28 0.01
N ASN A 50 -9.85 -13.20 -0.74
CA ASN A 50 -9.33 -14.44 -0.19
C ASN A 50 -8.10 -14.26 0.73
N LEU A 51 -7.55 -13.05 0.88
CA LEU A 51 -6.39 -12.76 1.73
C LEU A 51 -6.69 -12.98 3.22
N THR A 52 -7.82 -12.47 3.72
CA THR A 52 -8.17 -12.59 5.15
C THR A 52 -8.41 -14.04 5.56
N PRO A 53 -9.22 -14.85 4.84
CA PRO A 53 -9.37 -16.27 5.17
C PRO A 53 -8.04 -17.04 5.17
N ARG A 54 -7.19 -16.83 4.15
CA ARG A 54 -5.88 -17.50 4.05
C ARG A 54 -4.91 -17.10 5.17
N ALA A 55 -4.91 -15.84 5.58
CA ALA A 55 -4.02 -15.37 6.66
C ALA A 55 -4.33 -16.01 8.03
N TRP A 56 -5.51 -16.59 8.21
CA TRP A 56 -5.99 -17.16 9.49
C TRP A 56 -6.27 -18.66 9.44
N GLU A 57 -6.06 -19.32 8.28
CA GLU A 57 -6.44 -20.72 8.03
C GLU A 57 -5.80 -21.70 9.03
N HIS A 58 -4.56 -21.45 9.44
CA HIS A 58 -3.81 -22.31 10.37
C HIS A 58 -3.92 -21.91 11.86
N ARG A 59 -4.81 -20.97 12.23
CA ARG A 59 -4.90 -20.42 13.60
C ARG A 59 -6.01 -21.01 14.47
N GLY A 60 -6.53 -22.17 14.10
CA GLY A 60 -7.55 -22.89 14.86
C GLY A 60 -8.86 -22.10 15.03
N ARG A 61 -9.70 -22.52 15.99
CA ARG A 61 -11.06 -21.95 16.19
C ARG A 61 -11.05 -20.46 16.54
N VAL A 62 -10.06 -20.00 17.31
CA VAL A 62 -9.89 -18.58 17.64
C VAL A 62 -9.55 -17.76 16.39
N GLY A 63 -8.65 -18.27 15.54
CA GLY A 63 -8.32 -17.62 14.27
C GLY A 63 -9.52 -17.51 13.31
N GLN A 64 -10.36 -18.54 13.27
CA GLN A 64 -11.59 -18.53 12.46
C GLN A 64 -12.61 -17.51 12.99
N LEU A 65 -12.74 -17.38 14.31
CA LEU A 65 -13.61 -16.35 14.91
C LEU A 65 -13.11 -14.94 14.58
N VAL A 66 -11.81 -14.69 14.74
CA VAL A 66 -11.19 -13.40 14.37
C VAL A 66 -11.38 -13.09 12.89
N ALA A 67 -11.22 -14.07 12.01
CA ALA A 67 -11.48 -13.90 10.59
C ALA A 67 -12.95 -13.51 10.31
N ARG A 68 -13.91 -14.17 10.96
CA ARG A 68 -15.35 -13.87 10.82
C ARG A 68 -15.72 -12.48 11.34
N VAL A 69 -15.21 -12.08 12.50
CA VAL A 69 -15.43 -10.73 13.04
C VAL A 69 -14.75 -9.69 12.16
N GLY A 70 -13.54 -9.96 11.67
CA GLY A 70 -12.81 -9.08 10.74
C GLY A 70 -13.58 -8.82 9.44
N LEU A 71 -14.36 -9.79 8.94
CA LEU A 71 -15.21 -9.60 7.75
C LEU A 71 -16.29 -8.52 7.95
N LEU A 72 -16.71 -8.21 9.18
CA LEU A 72 -17.67 -7.13 9.45
C LEU A 72 -17.05 -5.74 9.25
N ALA A 73 -15.73 -5.63 9.39
CA ALA A 73 -15.00 -4.40 9.10
C ALA A 73 -14.63 -4.27 7.61
N THR A 74 -14.88 -5.30 6.79
CA THR A 74 -14.54 -5.29 5.37
C THR A 74 -15.59 -4.63 4.48
N GLN A 75 -15.14 -4.00 3.40
CA GLN A 75 -15.98 -3.61 2.26
C GLN A 75 -15.93 -4.67 1.13
N ASN A 76 -16.90 -4.62 0.23
CA ASN A 76 -16.90 -5.48 -0.96
C ASN A 76 -15.77 -5.11 -1.93
N VAL A 77 -15.53 -5.96 -2.92
CA VAL A 77 -14.42 -5.80 -3.86
C VAL A 77 -14.59 -4.56 -4.72
N GLU A 78 -15.82 -4.25 -5.11
CA GLU A 78 -16.17 -3.10 -5.94
C GLU A 78 -15.80 -1.79 -5.24
N GLN A 79 -16.16 -1.63 -3.96
CA GLN A 79 -15.78 -0.47 -3.16
C GLN A 79 -14.28 -0.44 -2.88
N GLY A 80 -13.67 -1.62 -2.65
CA GLY A 80 -12.23 -1.75 -2.46
C GLY A 80 -11.41 -1.33 -3.68
N ALA A 81 -11.95 -1.42 -4.90
CA ALA A 81 -11.28 -1.02 -6.13
C ALA A 81 -11.37 0.49 -6.43
N LEU A 82 -12.31 1.21 -5.81
CA LEU A 82 -12.54 2.62 -6.08
C LEU A 82 -11.30 3.50 -5.83
N PRO A 83 -10.50 3.33 -4.75
CA PRO A 83 -9.29 4.13 -4.55
C PRO A 83 -8.28 3.98 -5.67
N GLN A 84 -8.08 2.77 -6.21
CA GLN A 84 -7.16 2.54 -7.33
C GLN A 84 -7.69 3.15 -8.63
N LEU A 85 -9.00 3.00 -8.91
CA LEU A 85 -9.63 3.63 -10.06
C LEU A 85 -9.47 5.15 -10.00
N PHE A 86 -9.79 5.74 -8.84
CA PHE A 86 -9.64 7.17 -8.61
C PHE A 86 -8.19 7.64 -8.78
N ALA A 87 -7.22 6.95 -8.19
CA ALA A 87 -5.79 7.29 -8.34
C ALA A 87 -5.30 7.19 -9.79
N ALA A 88 -5.90 6.33 -10.62
CA ALA A 88 -5.51 6.14 -12.01
C ALA A 88 -6.21 7.09 -12.99
N THR A 89 -7.44 7.52 -12.69
CA THR A 89 -8.30 8.24 -13.66
C THR A 89 -8.85 9.58 -13.17
N GLY A 90 -8.64 9.94 -11.91
CA GLY A 90 -9.18 11.17 -11.33
C GLY A 90 -8.54 12.41 -11.97
N PRO A 91 -9.32 13.35 -12.54
CA PRO A 91 -8.78 14.55 -13.19
C PRO A 91 -8.02 15.47 -12.22
N GLU A 92 -8.29 15.37 -10.92
CA GLU A 92 -7.63 16.11 -9.86
C GLU A 92 -6.35 15.45 -9.33
N VAL A 93 -6.03 14.23 -9.77
CA VAL A 93 -4.88 13.46 -9.26
C VAL A 93 -3.56 14.11 -9.69
N ARG A 94 -2.70 14.32 -8.70
CA ARG A 94 -1.34 14.78 -8.81
C ARG A 94 -0.40 13.68 -8.32
N GLY A 95 0.84 13.71 -8.77
CA GLY A 95 1.84 12.77 -8.28
C GLY A 95 2.09 12.92 -6.77
N GLY A 96 2.59 11.86 -6.14
CA GLY A 96 2.91 11.84 -4.71
C GLY A 96 1.69 11.75 -3.79
N GLN A 97 0.48 11.67 -4.34
CA GLN A 97 -0.75 11.50 -3.56
C GLN A 97 -1.00 10.02 -3.21
N PHE A 98 -1.66 9.80 -2.08
CA PHE A 98 -2.04 8.48 -1.59
C PHE A 98 -3.53 8.45 -1.28
N PHE A 99 -4.27 7.53 -1.87
CA PHE A 99 -5.73 7.47 -1.76
C PHE A 99 -6.21 6.23 -1.03
N GLY A 100 -7.27 6.39 -0.24
CA GLY A 100 -7.84 5.33 0.58
C GLY A 100 -9.25 5.61 1.03
N PRO A 101 -9.89 4.66 1.73
CA PRO A 101 -11.23 4.86 2.27
C PRO A 101 -11.24 5.83 3.45
N SER A 102 -12.25 6.69 3.54
CA SER A 102 -12.35 7.74 4.57
C SER A 102 -12.78 7.27 5.96
N GLY A 103 -13.09 5.98 6.13
CA GLY A 103 -13.62 5.46 7.39
C GLY A 103 -12.58 5.33 8.49
N LEU A 104 -13.03 4.89 9.66
CA LEU A 104 -12.16 4.67 10.81
C LEU A 104 -10.98 3.75 10.44
N TRP A 105 -9.75 4.19 10.76
CA TRP A 105 -8.50 3.49 10.41
C TRP A 105 -8.34 3.19 8.91
N GLU A 106 -8.97 4.00 8.05
CA GLU A 106 -8.92 3.87 6.58
C GLU A 106 -9.42 2.49 6.08
N THR A 107 -10.32 1.86 6.84
CA THR A 107 -10.75 0.48 6.59
C THR A 107 -11.79 0.34 5.49
N ARG A 108 -12.73 1.29 5.37
CA ARG A 108 -13.85 1.26 4.42
C ARG A 108 -14.45 2.65 4.23
N GLY A 109 -15.27 2.84 3.22
CA GLY A 109 -15.98 4.09 2.96
C GLY A 109 -15.57 4.75 1.64
N ARG A 110 -16.01 5.99 1.45
CA ARG A 110 -15.74 6.76 0.23
C ARG A 110 -14.24 7.05 0.06
N VAL A 111 -13.79 7.17 -1.19
CA VAL A 111 -12.39 7.50 -1.51
C VAL A 111 -12.07 8.90 -0.99
N THR A 112 -10.90 9.05 -0.37
CA THR A 112 -10.32 10.32 0.05
C THR A 112 -8.79 10.22 0.00
N GLU A 113 -8.10 11.33 0.17
CA GLU A 113 -6.65 11.33 0.34
C GLU A 113 -6.30 10.76 1.73
N ALA A 114 -5.54 9.68 1.74
CA ALA A 114 -5.12 8.94 2.92
C ALA A 114 -3.81 9.50 3.48
N ARG A 115 -3.53 9.19 4.75
CA ARG A 115 -2.36 9.76 5.42
C ARG A 115 -1.11 8.91 5.16
N LEU A 116 -0.09 9.53 4.60
CA LEU A 116 1.25 8.93 4.51
C LEU A 116 1.93 8.88 5.89
N SER A 117 2.65 7.79 6.15
CA SER A 117 3.48 7.67 7.35
C SER A 117 4.69 8.61 7.26
N ARG A 118 5.26 9.00 8.41
CA ARG A 118 6.48 9.83 8.43
C ARG A 118 7.65 9.15 7.72
N GLU A 119 7.75 7.84 7.86
CA GLU A 119 8.79 7.03 7.20
C GLU A 119 8.60 6.98 5.68
N ALA A 120 7.36 6.95 5.18
CA ALA A 120 7.08 7.03 3.75
C ALA A 120 7.44 8.39 3.12
N LEU A 121 7.43 9.46 3.93
CA LEU A 121 7.74 10.82 3.49
C LEU A 121 9.22 11.20 3.69
N ASP A 122 10.03 10.35 4.33
CA ASP A 122 11.45 10.62 4.56
C ASP A 122 12.25 10.38 3.26
N PRO A 123 12.84 11.43 2.64
CA PRO A 123 13.58 11.29 1.40
C PRO A 123 14.78 10.35 1.54
N ALA A 124 15.41 10.29 2.71
CA ALA A 124 16.55 9.41 2.94
C ALA A 124 16.12 7.93 2.97
N VAL A 125 14.89 7.64 3.42
CA VAL A 125 14.32 6.29 3.32
C VAL A 125 14.02 5.95 1.87
N GLY A 126 13.46 6.90 1.11
CA GLY A 126 13.21 6.78 -0.33
C GLY A 126 14.47 6.42 -1.11
N GLU A 127 15.54 7.20 -0.95
CA GLU A 127 16.81 7.00 -1.64
C GLU A 127 17.45 5.65 -1.32
N ARG A 128 17.47 5.25 -0.04
CA ARG A 128 18.00 3.94 0.36
C ARG A 128 17.18 2.80 -0.20
N LEU A 129 15.85 2.91 -0.19
CA LEU A 129 14.98 1.87 -0.73
C LEU A 129 15.17 1.74 -2.24
N TRP A 130 15.27 2.86 -2.96
CA TRP A 130 15.47 2.87 -4.41
C TRP A 130 16.79 2.18 -4.78
N ALA A 131 17.90 2.59 -4.18
CA ALA A 131 19.21 1.99 -4.44
C ALA A 131 19.22 0.48 -4.12
N ALA A 132 18.54 0.07 -3.04
CA ALA A 132 18.39 -1.34 -2.72
C ALA A 132 17.52 -2.07 -3.74
N ALA A 133 16.45 -1.47 -4.24
CA ALA A 133 15.60 -2.06 -5.28
C ALA A 133 16.40 -2.28 -6.56
N GLU A 134 17.12 -1.27 -7.06
CA GLU A 134 17.96 -1.37 -8.25
C GLU A 134 19.02 -2.47 -8.12
N ALA A 135 19.72 -2.54 -6.99
CA ALA A 135 20.73 -3.57 -6.75
C ALA A 135 20.15 -4.99 -6.66
N LEU A 136 18.91 -5.13 -6.17
CA LEU A 136 18.25 -6.43 -6.02
C LEU A 136 17.59 -6.90 -7.32
N THR A 137 17.17 -5.98 -8.19
CA THR A 137 16.51 -6.31 -9.46
C THR A 137 17.44 -6.26 -10.67
N ASP A 138 18.64 -5.71 -10.52
CA ASP A 138 19.59 -5.42 -11.61
C ASP A 138 18.98 -4.52 -12.69
N VAL A 139 18.11 -3.60 -12.26
CA VAL A 139 17.47 -2.60 -13.14
C VAL A 139 17.85 -1.21 -12.64
N SER A 140 18.32 -0.35 -13.54
CA SER A 140 18.51 1.08 -13.26
C SER A 140 17.28 1.86 -13.71
N HIS A 141 16.74 2.70 -12.83
CA HIS A 141 15.56 3.52 -13.08
C HIS A 141 15.93 5.00 -12.92
N LEU A 142 15.58 5.83 -13.92
CA LEU A 142 15.62 7.31 -13.95
C LEU A 142 16.69 8.01 -13.08
#